data_AF-A0A1C3MXM5-F1
#
_entry.id   AF-A0A1C3MXM5-F1
#
_cell.length_a   1.000
_cell.length_b   1.000
_cell.length_c   1.000
_cell.angle_alpha   90.00
_cell.angle_beta   90.00
_cell.angle_gamma   90.00
#
_symmetry.space_group_name_H-M   'P 1'
#
loop_
_entity.id
_entity.type
_entity.pdbx_description
1 polymer ?
#
loop_
_entity_poly.entity_id
_entity_poly.type
_entity_poly.pdbx_seq_one_letter_code
_entity_poly.pdbx_strand_id
1 'polypeptide(L)'
;MTEKTSGAPAVLPPASGRRRPAPSWMAVLVAAVLVAVIAKGLASFNSNYYEVWIYNDAQTGEEQREQVMVDVFMTHTSGFFWGQLVALLLGAFLAVRLRGLPRALAAALSAGLVLAAVDVAVAWHSSADSRRALSRWAERSPGEFPADLLSDDRFLQVLIAGLALFPVAAIAGVGLGTLIAPLRHAPAVALASLAVIATVSYGVLTAAVGWIVATGEAEPVALLILLALLPPAAATPAVVRTAVGDHGEAFTLTMMISGLTWALLLVSAGWLMQRRGNRSAR
;
A
#
# COMPACT_ATOMS: atom_id res chain seq x y z
N MET A 1 27.13 -48.66 -61.10
CA MET A 1 27.70 -48.21 -59.82
C MET A 1 26.83 -47.08 -59.31
N THR A 2 25.97 -47.37 -58.33
CA THR A 2 25.05 -46.40 -57.72
C THR A 2 25.42 -46.28 -56.25
N GLU A 3 26.05 -45.15 -55.93
CA GLU A 3 26.57 -44.84 -54.61
C GLU A 3 25.41 -44.41 -53.71
N LYS A 4 25.13 -45.22 -52.68
CA LYS A 4 24.03 -45.02 -51.73
C LYS A 4 24.58 -44.27 -50.52
N THR A 5 24.55 -42.95 -50.55
CA THR A 5 24.96 -42.10 -49.43
C THR A 5 23.98 -42.25 -48.27
N SER A 6 24.43 -42.93 -47.23
CA SER A 6 23.80 -43.04 -45.91
C SER A 6 23.78 -41.67 -45.23
N GLY A 7 22.63 -41.01 -45.22
CA GLY A 7 22.39 -39.81 -44.41
C GLY A 7 22.12 -40.22 -42.97
N ALA A 8 23.05 -39.88 -42.07
CA ALA A 8 22.85 -40.05 -40.63
C ALA A 8 21.72 -39.12 -40.13
N PRO A 9 20.83 -39.58 -39.25
CA PRO A 9 19.74 -38.76 -38.72
C PRO A 9 20.31 -37.64 -37.85
N ALA A 10 19.91 -36.40 -38.15
CA ALA A 10 20.24 -35.22 -37.37
C ALA A 10 19.72 -35.37 -35.93
N VAL A 11 20.65 -35.51 -34.99
CA VAL A 11 20.36 -35.49 -33.55
C VAL A 11 19.95 -34.07 -33.19
N LEU A 12 18.64 -33.85 -33.03
CA LEU A 12 18.10 -32.58 -32.54
C LEU A 12 18.66 -32.31 -31.13
N PRO A 13 19.17 -31.10 -30.85
CA PRO A 13 19.67 -30.76 -29.52
C PRO A 13 18.53 -30.89 -28.49
N PRO A 14 18.85 -31.33 -27.26
CA PRO A 14 17.85 -31.49 -26.21
C PRO A 14 17.14 -30.15 -26.00
N ALA A 15 15.81 -30.18 -26.15
CA ALA A 15 14.95 -29.01 -25.97
C ALA A 15 15.32 -28.30 -24.67
N SER A 16 15.81 -27.07 -24.79
CA SER A 16 16.19 -26.19 -23.68
C SER A 16 15.15 -26.29 -22.57
N GLY A 17 15.57 -26.79 -21.41
CA GLY A 17 14.68 -27.07 -20.29
C GLY A 17 13.85 -25.85 -19.92
N ARG A 18 12.53 -25.94 -20.11
CA ARG A 18 11.60 -24.91 -19.65
C ARG A 18 11.79 -24.74 -18.14
N ARG A 19 12.44 -23.65 -17.72
CA ARG A 19 12.58 -23.30 -16.32
C ARG A 19 11.19 -23.29 -15.70
N ARG A 20 10.99 -24.14 -14.67
CA ARG A 20 9.74 -24.15 -13.93
C ARG A 20 9.55 -22.75 -13.34
N PRO A 21 8.43 -22.07 -13.61
CA PRO A 21 8.22 -20.74 -13.07
C PRO A 21 8.16 -20.84 -11.55
N ALA A 22 8.81 -19.89 -10.87
CA ALA A 22 8.91 -19.88 -9.41
C ALA A 22 7.52 -20.01 -8.74
N PRO A 23 7.44 -20.68 -7.58
CA PRO A 23 6.19 -20.84 -6.85
C PRO A 23 5.73 -19.50 -6.27
N SER A 24 4.42 -19.27 -6.21
CA SER A 24 3.82 -17.99 -5.82
C SER A 24 4.09 -17.60 -4.37
N TRP A 25 4.38 -18.54 -3.47
CA TRP A 25 4.73 -18.26 -2.07
C TRP A 25 6.06 -17.49 -1.95
N MET A 26 7.00 -17.68 -2.88
CA MET A 26 8.25 -16.91 -2.88
C MET A 26 7.99 -15.43 -3.15
N ALA A 27 7.02 -15.09 -4.01
CA ALA A 27 6.65 -13.70 -4.27
C ALA A 27 6.04 -13.04 -3.02
N VAL A 28 5.23 -13.78 -2.26
CA VAL A 28 4.67 -13.30 -1.00
C VAL A 28 5.77 -13.08 0.04
N LEU A 29 6.75 -13.99 0.16
CA LEU A 29 7.88 -13.81 1.07
C LEU A 29 8.77 -12.62 0.69
N VAL A 30 9.09 -12.45 -0.60
CA VAL A 30 9.87 -11.30 -1.06
C VAL A 30 9.13 -10.01 -0.77
N ALA A 31 7.82 -9.97 -1.04
CA ALA A 31 6.99 -8.82 -0.69
C ALA A 31 6.99 -8.55 0.82
N ALA A 32 6.86 -9.58 1.66
CA ALA A 32 6.91 -9.43 3.12
C ALA A 32 8.25 -8.88 3.60
N VAL A 33 9.37 -9.37 3.06
CA VAL A 33 10.70 -8.84 3.36
C VAL A 33 10.84 -7.38 2.92
N LEU A 34 10.33 -7.02 1.73
CA LEU A 34 10.35 -5.65 1.25
C LEU A 34 9.54 -4.73 2.18
N VAL A 35 8.32 -5.11 2.55
CA VAL A 35 7.49 -4.35 3.51
C VAL A 35 8.21 -4.18 4.84
N ALA A 36 8.80 -5.26 5.38
CA ALA A 36 9.56 -5.20 6.62
C ALA A 36 10.76 -4.23 6.54
N VAL A 37 11.53 -4.27 5.45
CA VAL A 37 12.68 -3.37 5.25
C VAL A 37 12.22 -1.91 5.13
N ILE A 38 11.14 -1.66 4.39
CA ILE A 38 10.61 -0.30 4.20
C ILE A 38 10.04 0.25 5.52
N ALA A 39 9.18 -0.52 6.21
CA ALA A 39 8.60 -0.11 7.48
C ALA A 39 9.68 0.23 8.52
N LYS A 40 10.72 -0.62 8.61
CA LYS A 40 11.86 -0.38 9.50
C LYS A 40 12.65 0.86 9.10
N GLY A 41 12.98 1.02 7.82
CA GLY A 41 13.77 2.15 7.33
C GLY A 41 13.05 3.49 7.51
N LEU A 42 11.73 3.51 7.28
CA LEU A 42 10.91 4.71 7.41
C LEU A 42 10.51 5.03 8.83
N ALA A 43 10.47 4.06 9.75
CA ALA A 43 10.18 4.33 11.17
C ALA A 43 11.14 5.37 11.75
N SER A 44 12.44 5.27 11.42
CA SER A 44 13.45 6.25 11.86
C SER A 44 13.33 7.62 11.22
N PHE A 45 12.80 7.70 9.99
CA PHE A 45 12.56 8.98 9.33
C PHE A 45 11.29 9.65 9.86
N ASN A 46 10.27 8.84 10.13
CA ASN A 46 8.96 9.29 10.58
C ASN A 46 8.91 9.66 12.07
N SER A 47 9.93 9.29 12.86
CA SER A 47 10.01 9.67 14.28
C SER A 47 10.28 11.17 14.48
N ASN A 48 10.71 11.88 13.43
CA ASN A 48 10.99 13.32 13.45
C ASN A 48 10.12 14.05 12.42
N TYR A 49 8.99 13.47 12.04
CA TYR A 49 8.18 14.00 10.94
C TYR A 49 7.64 15.39 11.26
N TYR A 50 7.19 15.61 12.50
CA TYR A 50 6.63 16.88 12.93
C TYR A 50 7.66 18.02 12.83
N GLU A 51 8.89 17.79 13.31
CA GLU A 51 9.98 18.77 13.27
C GLU A 51 10.39 19.14 11.83
N VAL A 52 10.36 18.17 10.92
CA VAL A 52 10.81 18.38 9.53
C VAL A 52 9.72 19.06 8.68
N TRP A 53 8.44 18.77 8.93
CA TRP A 53 7.37 19.10 8.00
C TRP A 53 6.23 19.96 8.55
N ILE A 54 6.12 20.14 9.88
CA ILE A 54 5.01 20.87 10.51
C ILE A 54 5.55 22.11 11.24
N TYR A 55 6.26 21.92 12.36
CA TYR A 55 6.90 23.02 13.09
C TYR A 55 8.30 22.61 13.53
N ASN A 56 9.29 23.45 13.20
CA ASN A 56 10.70 23.23 13.54
C ASN A 56 11.00 23.48 15.04
N ASP A 57 10.06 24.03 15.80
CA ASP A 57 10.19 24.34 17.24
C ASP A 57 8.79 24.45 17.87
N ALA A 58 8.34 23.43 18.60
CA ALA A 58 7.06 23.44 19.31
C ALA A 58 7.20 24.21 20.65
N GLN A 59 6.58 25.38 20.73
CA GLN A 59 6.77 26.32 21.83
C GLN A 59 5.64 26.28 22.86
N THR A 60 4.42 25.96 22.45
CA THR A 60 3.27 25.84 23.36
C THR A 60 3.07 24.40 23.84
N GLY A 61 2.41 24.23 24.99
CA GLY A 61 2.06 22.89 25.49
C GLY A 61 1.15 22.11 24.53
N GLU A 62 0.30 22.80 23.78
CA GLU A 62 -0.55 22.22 22.74
C GLU A 62 0.27 21.75 21.52
N GLU A 63 1.22 22.54 21.07
CA GLU A 63 2.13 22.17 19.97
C GLU A 63 3.03 20.99 20.36
N GLN A 64 3.56 20.98 21.59
CA GLN A 64 4.35 19.85 22.09
C GLN A 64 3.51 18.57 22.19
N ARG A 65 2.24 18.70 22.56
CA ARG A 65 1.30 17.59 22.58
C ARG A 65 1.03 17.05 21.18
N GLU A 66 0.77 17.94 20.23
CA GLU A 66 0.55 17.61 18.83
C GLU A 66 1.78 16.91 18.23
N GLN A 67 2.98 17.44 18.50
CA GLN A 67 4.25 16.86 18.09
C GLN A 67 4.39 15.40 18.51
N VAL A 68 4.24 15.13 19.81
CA VAL A 68 4.38 13.77 20.36
C VAL A 68 3.35 12.83 19.73
N MET A 69 2.10 13.27 19.56
CA MET A 69 1.05 12.46 18.94
C MET A 69 1.33 12.16 17.46
N VAL A 70 1.74 13.17 16.69
CA VAL A 70 2.05 13.01 15.26
C VAL A 70 3.24 12.08 15.06
N ASP A 71 4.34 12.29 15.78
CA ASP A 71 5.53 11.45 15.61
C ASP A 71 5.25 10.00 16.04
N VAL A 72 4.48 9.79 17.10
CA VAL A 72 4.04 8.45 17.50
C VAL A 72 3.19 7.81 16.41
N PHE A 73 2.18 8.50 15.88
CA PHE A 73 1.31 7.96 14.84
C PHE A 73 2.10 7.68 13.55
N MET A 74 2.96 8.59 13.11
CA MET A 74 3.78 8.44 11.91
C MET A 74 4.80 7.30 12.02
N THR A 75 5.37 7.09 13.21
CA THR A 75 6.30 5.97 13.45
C THR A 75 5.58 4.61 13.37
N HIS A 76 4.36 4.51 13.94
CA HIS A 76 3.59 3.27 13.94
C HIS A 76 2.89 2.95 12.62
N THR A 77 2.80 3.93 11.71
CA THR A 77 2.18 3.79 10.38
C THR A 77 3.22 3.89 9.25
N SER A 78 4.51 3.80 9.58
CA SER A 78 5.62 4.16 8.68
C SER A 78 5.69 3.35 7.39
N GLY A 79 5.23 2.10 7.42
CA GLY A 79 5.22 1.23 6.26
C GLY A 79 3.89 1.20 5.51
N PHE A 80 2.83 1.88 5.98
CA PHE A 80 1.49 1.77 5.38
C PHE A 80 1.48 2.13 3.89
N PHE A 81 2.02 3.30 3.53
CA PHE A 81 1.99 3.77 2.14
C PHE A 81 2.67 2.80 1.18
N TRP A 82 3.93 2.47 1.47
CA TRP A 82 4.74 1.63 0.61
C TRP A 82 4.34 0.17 0.68
N GLY A 83 3.89 -0.29 1.85
CA GLY A 83 3.36 -1.63 2.07
C GLY A 83 2.10 -1.88 1.28
N GLN A 84 1.18 -0.91 1.23
CA GLN A 84 -0.01 -0.96 0.38
C GLN A 84 0.35 -0.94 -1.11
N LEU A 85 1.36 -0.17 -1.53
CA LEU A 85 1.87 -0.22 -2.91
C LEU A 85 2.46 -1.60 -3.26
N VAL A 86 3.25 -2.20 -2.36
CA VAL A 86 3.78 -3.56 -2.54
C VAL A 86 2.63 -4.57 -2.61
N ALA A 87 1.59 -4.42 -1.78
CA ALA A 87 0.40 -5.26 -1.80
C ALA A 87 -0.34 -5.17 -3.14
N LEU A 88 -0.51 -3.96 -3.69
CA LEU A 88 -1.07 -3.71 -5.02
C LEU A 88 -0.29 -4.46 -6.11
N LEU A 89 1.04 -4.30 -6.14
CA LEU A 89 1.90 -4.94 -7.13
C LEU A 89 1.87 -6.46 -7.00
N LEU A 90 1.85 -6.98 -5.77
CA LEU A 90 1.74 -8.41 -5.51
C LEU A 90 0.38 -8.95 -6.00
N GLY A 91 -0.71 -8.24 -5.75
CA GLY A 91 -2.04 -8.57 -6.27
C GLY A 91 -2.07 -8.67 -7.80
N ALA A 92 -1.46 -7.70 -8.48
CA ALA A 92 -1.33 -7.70 -9.94
C ALA A 92 -0.52 -8.90 -10.43
N PHE A 93 0.60 -9.20 -9.78
CA PHE A 93 1.41 -10.38 -10.08
C PHE A 93 0.62 -11.70 -9.87
N LEU A 94 -0.15 -11.80 -8.79
CA LEU A 94 -0.96 -12.98 -8.49
C LEU A 94 -2.07 -13.19 -9.52
N ALA A 95 -2.75 -12.14 -9.97
CA ALA A 95 -3.70 -12.21 -11.08
C ALA A 95 -3.06 -12.68 -12.38
N VAL A 96 -1.78 -12.32 -12.56
CA VAL A 96 -1.02 -12.69 -13.74
C VAL A 96 -0.64 -14.17 -13.74
N ARG A 97 -0.28 -14.66 -12.55
CA ARG A 97 0.31 -15.98 -12.33
C ARG A 97 -0.74 -17.06 -12.08
N LEU A 98 -1.81 -16.75 -11.37
CA LEU A 98 -2.86 -17.68 -10.98
C LEU A 98 -3.97 -17.70 -12.03
N ARG A 99 -4.42 -18.91 -12.40
CA ARG A 99 -5.53 -19.08 -13.34
C ARG A 99 -6.86 -18.98 -12.59
N GLY A 100 -7.62 -17.94 -12.93
CA GLY A 100 -8.98 -17.69 -12.46
C GLY A 100 -9.05 -16.58 -11.42
N LEU A 101 -9.95 -15.63 -11.66
CA LEU A 101 -10.17 -14.45 -10.81
C LEU A 101 -10.45 -14.80 -9.33
N PRO A 102 -11.30 -15.79 -8.98
CA PRO A 102 -11.57 -16.10 -7.57
C PRO A 102 -10.34 -16.58 -6.80
N ARG A 103 -9.47 -17.37 -7.44
CA ARG A 103 -8.22 -17.84 -6.83
C ARG A 103 -7.22 -16.71 -6.63
N ALA A 104 -7.12 -15.79 -7.60
CA ALA A 104 -6.27 -14.63 -7.49
C ALA A 104 -6.73 -13.69 -6.37
N LEU A 105 -8.04 -13.44 -6.26
CA LEU A 105 -8.62 -12.63 -5.19
C LEU A 105 -8.38 -13.25 -3.81
N ALA A 106 -8.63 -14.55 -3.65
CA ALA A 106 -8.38 -15.23 -2.38
C ALA A 106 -6.89 -15.17 -1.97
N ALA A 107 -5.98 -15.43 -2.91
CA ALA A 107 -4.55 -15.33 -2.65
C ALA A 107 -4.10 -13.89 -2.34
N ALA A 108 -4.64 -12.90 -3.04
CA ALA A 108 -4.34 -11.49 -2.81
C ALA A 108 -4.85 -11.01 -1.44
N LEU A 109 -6.06 -11.42 -1.04
CA LEU A 109 -6.61 -11.14 0.28
C LEU A 109 -5.70 -11.71 1.38
N SER A 110 -5.36 -13.00 1.30
CA SER A 110 -4.46 -13.63 2.28
C SER A 110 -3.08 -12.98 2.30
N ALA A 111 -2.52 -12.67 1.13
CA ALA A 111 -1.22 -12.00 1.06
C ALA A 111 -1.28 -10.59 1.65
N GLY A 112 -2.32 -9.80 1.35
CA GLY A 112 -2.51 -8.46 1.92
C GLY A 112 -2.62 -8.49 3.44
N LEU A 113 -3.33 -9.47 4.02
CA LEU A 113 -3.39 -9.65 5.47
C LEU A 113 -2.03 -10.00 6.08
N VAL A 114 -1.23 -10.85 5.42
CA VAL A 114 0.12 -11.16 5.86
C VAL A 114 1.02 -9.92 5.81
N LEU A 115 0.94 -9.14 4.73
CA LEU A 115 1.72 -7.90 4.62
C LEU A 115 1.33 -6.88 5.70
N ALA A 116 0.04 -6.71 5.98
CA ALA A 116 -0.44 -5.87 7.08
C ALA A 116 0.11 -6.32 8.43
N ALA A 117 0.09 -7.62 8.71
CA ALA A 117 0.61 -8.18 9.96
C ALA A 117 2.13 -8.00 10.09
N VAL A 118 2.88 -8.15 8.99
CA VAL A 118 4.33 -7.90 8.98
C VAL A 118 4.64 -6.43 9.20
N ASP A 119 3.91 -5.55 8.51
CA ASP A 119 4.08 -4.10 8.63
C ASP A 119 3.88 -3.64 10.07
N VAL A 120 2.74 -3.99 10.67
CA VAL A 120 2.43 -3.59 12.05
C VAL A 120 3.41 -4.19 13.05
N ALA A 121 3.82 -5.46 12.87
CA ALA A 121 4.77 -6.08 13.77
C ALA A 121 6.15 -5.38 13.74
N VAL A 122 6.61 -5.01 12.54
CA VAL A 122 7.89 -4.32 12.36
C VAL A 122 7.81 -2.87 12.83
N ALA A 123 6.75 -2.15 12.49
CA ALA A 123 6.53 -0.78 12.95
C ALA A 123 6.43 -0.73 14.48
N TRP A 124 5.66 -1.64 15.10
CA TRP A 124 5.51 -1.73 16.56
C TRP A 124 6.80 -2.07 17.29
N HIS A 125 7.64 -2.93 16.69
CA HIS A 125 8.96 -3.22 17.23
C HIS A 125 9.89 -2.03 17.10
N SER A 126 9.89 -1.38 15.93
CA SER A 126 10.78 -0.25 15.62
C SER A 126 10.40 1.02 16.38
N SER A 127 9.15 1.16 16.82
CA SER A 127 8.64 2.29 17.59
C SER A 127 8.87 2.20 19.10
N ALA A 128 9.66 1.23 19.58
CA ALA A 128 9.85 1.00 21.01
C ALA A 128 10.34 2.26 21.76
N ASP A 129 11.22 3.05 21.15
CA ASP A 129 11.74 4.27 21.76
C ASP A 129 10.68 5.39 21.82
N SER A 130 9.86 5.55 20.76
CA SER A 130 8.73 6.49 20.75
C SER A 130 7.69 6.12 21.81
N ARG A 131 7.41 4.83 22.02
CA ARG A 131 6.50 4.38 23.09
C ARG A 131 7.05 4.67 24.48
N ARG A 132 8.36 4.52 24.71
CA ARG A 132 9.01 4.92 25.97
C ARG A 132 9.07 6.44 26.14
N ALA A 133 9.15 7.20 25.06
CA ALA A 133 9.08 8.67 25.12
C ALA A 133 7.68 9.12 25.54
N LEU A 134 6.64 8.54 24.93
CA LEU A 134 5.25 8.78 25.27
C LEU A 134 4.94 8.44 26.73
N SER A 135 5.37 7.27 27.23
CA SER A 135 5.12 6.88 28.62
C SER A 135 5.73 7.86 29.62
N ARG A 136 6.97 8.32 29.36
CA ARG A 136 7.65 9.34 30.17
C ARG A 136 6.98 10.72 30.08
N TRP A 137 6.26 11.00 29.00
CA TRP A 137 5.49 12.23 28.84
C TRP A 137 4.17 12.15 29.61
N ALA A 138 3.45 11.03 29.50
CA ALA A 138 2.22 10.77 30.24
C ALA A 138 2.44 10.78 31.77
N GLU A 139 3.60 10.31 32.26
CA GLU A 139 3.99 10.42 33.66
C GLU A 139 4.21 11.87 34.12
N ARG A 140 4.71 12.74 33.23
CA ARG A 140 5.00 14.15 33.53
C ARG A 140 3.78 15.07 33.37
N SER A 141 2.82 14.65 32.54
CA SER A 141 1.60 15.41 32.25
C SER A 141 0.35 14.54 32.39
N PRO A 142 -0.09 14.25 33.63
CA PRO A 142 -1.23 13.37 33.88
C PRO A 142 -2.52 13.92 33.24
N GLY A 143 -3.20 13.10 32.43
CA GLY A 143 -4.47 13.44 31.79
C GLY A 143 -4.36 14.08 30.41
N GLU A 144 -3.16 14.46 29.96
CA GLU A 144 -2.97 15.00 28.60
C GLU A 144 -2.80 13.91 27.54
N PHE A 145 -2.26 12.75 27.94
CA PHE A 145 -2.02 11.61 27.06
C PHE A 145 -2.69 10.33 27.58
N PRO A 146 -3.11 9.44 26.66
CA PRO A 146 -3.58 8.12 27.04
C PRO A 146 -2.43 7.32 27.66
N ALA A 147 -2.73 6.54 28.71
CA ALA A 147 -1.75 5.69 29.39
C ALA A 147 -1.24 4.55 28.48
N ASP A 148 -2.04 4.16 27.49
CA ASP A 148 -1.70 3.20 26.44
C ASP A 148 -2.20 3.72 25.09
N LEU A 149 -1.39 3.63 24.04
CA LEU A 149 -1.80 3.99 22.68
C LEU A 149 -2.99 3.19 22.18
N LEU A 150 -3.11 1.94 22.62
CA LEU A 150 -4.24 1.09 22.26
C LEU A 150 -5.54 1.49 22.99
N SER A 151 -5.47 2.39 23.97
CA SER A 151 -6.65 2.99 24.60
C SER A 151 -7.11 4.27 23.90
N ASP A 152 -6.36 4.76 22.92
CA ASP A 152 -6.76 5.91 22.10
C ASP A 152 -7.58 5.44 20.90
N ASP A 153 -8.88 5.76 20.92
CA ASP A 153 -9.81 5.43 19.84
C ASP A 153 -9.34 5.99 18.50
N ARG A 154 -8.72 7.17 18.48
CA ARG A 154 -8.22 7.79 17.24
C ARG A 154 -7.06 6.99 16.68
N PHE A 155 -6.12 6.59 17.54
CA PHE A 155 -4.99 5.75 17.13
C PHE A 155 -5.48 4.41 16.56
N LEU A 156 -6.41 3.75 17.26
CA LEU A 156 -6.99 2.49 16.79
C LEU A 156 -7.70 2.65 15.45
N GLN A 157 -8.48 3.72 15.25
CA GLN A 157 -9.15 3.98 13.98
C GLN A 157 -8.14 4.12 12.82
N VAL A 158 -7.09 4.92 13.01
CA VAL A 158 -6.03 5.10 12.00
C VAL A 158 -5.32 3.79 11.70
N LEU A 159 -5.01 3.02 12.75
CA LEU A 159 -4.33 1.74 12.63
C LEU A 159 -5.20 0.72 11.87
N ILE A 160 -6.46 0.54 12.29
CA ILE A 160 -7.40 -0.40 11.67
C ILE A 160 -7.63 -0.04 10.21
N ALA A 161 -7.89 1.23 9.91
CA ALA A 161 -8.11 1.68 8.55
C ALA A 161 -6.87 1.45 7.69
N GLY A 162 -5.69 1.84 8.16
CA GLY A 162 -4.44 1.64 7.43
C GLY A 162 -4.11 0.16 7.17
N LEU A 163 -4.37 -0.72 8.14
CA LEU A 163 -4.20 -2.17 7.97
C LEU A 163 -5.22 -2.77 7.01
N ALA A 164 -6.48 -2.34 7.08
CA ALA A 164 -7.53 -2.79 6.18
C ALA A 164 -7.25 -2.42 4.71
N LEU A 165 -6.46 -1.38 4.47
CA LEU A 165 -6.11 -0.95 3.12
C LEU A 165 -5.08 -1.85 2.42
N PHE A 166 -4.30 -2.66 3.14
CA PHE A 166 -3.40 -3.65 2.50
C PHE A 166 -4.15 -4.70 1.68
N PRO A 167 -5.12 -5.46 2.23
CA PRO A 167 -5.89 -6.41 1.44
C PRO A 167 -6.72 -5.72 0.35
N VAL A 168 -7.24 -4.50 0.60
CA VAL A 168 -7.96 -3.72 -0.41
C VAL A 168 -7.03 -3.36 -1.59
N ALA A 169 -5.81 -2.91 -1.30
CA ALA A 169 -4.80 -2.63 -2.32
C ALA A 169 -4.42 -3.91 -3.09
N ALA A 170 -4.22 -5.04 -2.41
CA ALA A 170 -3.94 -6.31 -3.08
C ALA A 170 -5.09 -6.74 -4.02
N ILE A 171 -6.35 -6.59 -3.61
CA ILE A 171 -7.53 -6.87 -4.44
C ILE A 171 -7.59 -5.93 -5.65
N ALA A 172 -7.36 -4.63 -5.45
CA ALA A 172 -7.28 -3.67 -6.54
C ALA A 172 -6.16 -4.03 -7.53
N GLY A 173 -5.03 -4.50 -7.00
CA GLY A 173 -3.91 -5.04 -7.74
C GLY A 173 -4.34 -6.19 -8.65
N VAL A 174 -5.18 -7.10 -8.16
CA VAL A 174 -5.74 -8.19 -9.00
C VAL A 174 -6.48 -7.62 -10.21
N GLY A 175 -7.36 -6.62 -9.99
CA GLY A 175 -8.05 -5.92 -11.08
C GLY A 175 -7.07 -5.34 -12.09
N LEU A 176 -6.06 -4.60 -11.62
CA LEU A 176 -4.99 -4.03 -12.45
C LEU A 176 -4.24 -5.11 -13.25
N GLY A 177 -3.84 -6.20 -12.60
CA GLY A 177 -3.13 -7.31 -13.23
C GLY A 177 -3.96 -8.01 -14.32
N THR A 178 -5.29 -8.06 -14.17
CA THR A 178 -6.19 -8.59 -15.22
C THR A 178 -6.34 -7.65 -16.41
N LEU A 179 -6.34 -6.33 -16.20
CA LEU A 179 -6.34 -5.32 -17.28
C LEU A 179 -5.02 -5.34 -18.06
N ILE A 180 -3.91 -5.57 -17.36
CA ILE A 180 -2.57 -5.63 -17.92
C ILE A 180 -2.26 -6.99 -18.58
N ALA A 181 -2.95 -8.06 -18.19
CA ALA A 181 -2.69 -9.42 -18.68
C ALA A 181 -2.63 -9.55 -20.22
N PRO A 182 -3.53 -8.92 -20.99
CA PRO A 182 -3.48 -8.95 -22.45
C PRO A 182 -2.31 -8.14 -23.04
N LEU A 183 -1.79 -7.16 -22.28
CA LEU A 183 -0.69 -6.29 -22.66
C LEU A 183 0.68 -6.88 -22.35
N ARG A 184 0.80 -8.13 -21.90
CA ARG A 184 2.10 -8.78 -21.60
C ARG A 184 3.00 -8.97 -22.81
N HIS A 185 2.45 -8.82 -24.02
CA HIS A 185 3.21 -8.78 -25.27
C HIS A 185 3.62 -7.36 -25.67
N ALA A 186 3.14 -6.34 -24.96
CA ALA A 186 3.62 -4.97 -25.09
C ALA A 186 5.03 -4.85 -24.46
N PRO A 187 5.88 -3.93 -24.95
CA PRO A 187 7.23 -3.76 -24.42
C PRO A 187 7.17 -3.50 -22.91
N ALA A 188 8.02 -4.17 -22.13
CA ALA A 188 8.08 -4.05 -20.67
C ALA A 188 8.18 -2.60 -20.18
N VAL A 189 8.76 -1.72 -21.00
CA VAL A 189 8.82 -0.27 -20.79
C VAL A 189 7.42 0.34 -20.72
N ALA A 190 6.47 -0.02 -21.58
CA ALA A 190 5.10 0.52 -21.54
C ALA A 190 4.34 0.10 -20.28
N LEU A 191 4.61 -1.11 -19.78
CA LEU A 191 4.05 -1.61 -18.53
C LEU A 191 4.67 -0.95 -17.29
N ALA A 192 6.00 -0.78 -17.30
CA ALA A 192 6.69 0.00 -16.31
C ALA A 192 6.22 1.46 -16.33
N SER A 193 6.02 2.06 -17.50
CA SER A 193 5.51 3.43 -17.64
C SER A 193 4.08 3.57 -17.16
N LEU A 194 3.18 2.62 -17.44
CA LEU A 194 1.80 2.66 -16.90
C LEU A 194 1.77 2.49 -15.39
N ALA A 195 2.60 1.59 -14.84
CA ALA A 195 2.75 1.43 -13.42
C ALA A 195 3.33 2.71 -12.78
N VAL A 196 4.41 3.26 -13.36
CA VAL A 196 5.03 4.52 -12.90
C VAL A 196 4.08 5.69 -13.04
N ILE A 197 3.32 5.84 -14.12
CA ILE A 197 2.33 6.91 -14.27
C ILE A 197 1.23 6.73 -13.22
N ALA A 198 0.69 5.53 -13.04
CA ALA A 198 -0.30 5.27 -12.00
C ALA A 198 0.26 5.59 -10.59
N THR A 199 1.50 5.21 -10.29
CA THR A 199 2.18 5.42 -9.00
C THR A 199 2.68 6.86 -8.78
N VAL A 200 3.08 7.57 -9.84
CA VAL A 200 3.54 8.96 -9.79
C VAL A 200 2.34 9.91 -9.77
N SER A 201 1.32 9.69 -10.61
CA SER A 201 0.06 10.41 -10.50
C SER A 201 -0.57 10.17 -9.13
N TYR A 202 -0.47 8.96 -8.59
CA TYR A 202 -0.80 8.62 -7.19
C TYR A 202 -0.01 9.45 -6.17
N GLY A 203 1.32 9.45 -6.23
CA GLY A 203 2.16 10.20 -5.26
C GLY A 203 2.02 11.72 -5.36
N VAL A 204 1.82 12.26 -6.57
CA VAL A 204 1.68 13.71 -6.80
C VAL A 204 0.31 14.21 -6.36
N LEU A 205 -0.78 13.51 -6.69
CA LEU A 205 -2.12 13.87 -6.19
C LEU A 205 -2.21 13.73 -4.66
N THR A 206 -1.58 12.70 -4.12
CA THR A 206 -1.41 12.50 -2.67
C THR A 206 -0.73 13.70 -2.00
N ALA A 207 0.46 14.07 -2.49
CA ALA A 207 1.26 15.13 -1.91
C ALA A 207 0.59 16.50 -2.08
N ALA A 208 -0.03 16.76 -3.24
CA ALA A 208 -0.75 18.00 -3.51
C ALA A 208 -1.99 18.15 -2.60
N VAL A 209 -2.78 17.09 -2.41
CA VAL A 209 -3.94 17.17 -1.53
C VAL A 209 -3.53 17.20 -0.07
N GLY A 210 -2.52 16.43 0.35
CA GLY A 210 -1.94 16.52 1.69
C GLY A 210 -1.40 17.93 2.00
N TRP A 211 -0.79 18.58 1.00
CA TRP A 211 -0.36 19.98 1.09
C TRP A 211 -1.55 20.93 1.21
N ILE A 212 -2.58 20.78 0.39
CA ILE A 212 -3.81 21.61 0.47
C ILE A 212 -4.51 21.45 1.83
N VAL A 213 -4.55 20.23 2.38
CA VAL A 213 -5.04 19.93 3.75
C VAL A 213 -4.15 20.60 4.80
N ALA A 214 -2.83 20.59 4.59
CA ALA A 214 -1.86 21.15 5.52
C ALA A 214 -1.83 22.69 5.55
N THR A 215 -2.21 23.35 4.44
CA THR A 215 -2.06 24.80 4.24
C THR A 215 -3.36 25.56 4.05
N GLY A 216 -4.50 24.90 3.90
CA GLY A 216 -5.77 25.54 3.54
C GLY A 216 -6.78 25.61 4.69
N GLU A 217 -7.34 26.79 4.95
CA GLU A 217 -8.62 26.98 5.67
C GLU A 217 -9.84 26.53 4.83
N ALA A 218 -9.63 25.68 3.82
CA ALA A 218 -10.64 25.35 2.83
C ALA A 218 -11.77 24.52 3.43
N GLU A 219 -13.01 24.78 2.99
CA GLU A 219 -14.21 24.09 3.47
C GLU A 219 -14.04 22.56 3.46
N PRO A 220 -14.36 21.88 4.59
CA PRO A 220 -14.07 20.46 4.79
C PRO A 220 -14.72 19.56 3.72
N VAL A 221 -15.81 20.00 3.09
CA VAL A 221 -16.53 19.23 2.07
C VAL A 221 -15.74 19.09 0.76
N ALA A 222 -15.12 20.18 0.27
CA ALA A 222 -14.34 20.13 -0.96
C ALA A 222 -13.05 19.30 -0.77
N LEU A 223 -12.47 19.38 0.42
CA LEU A 223 -11.34 18.57 0.88
C LEU A 223 -11.73 17.08 0.89
N LEU A 224 -12.84 16.73 1.56
CA LEU A 224 -13.35 15.36 1.65
C LEU A 224 -13.67 14.76 0.28
N ILE A 225 -14.18 15.55 -0.67
CA ILE A 225 -14.45 15.09 -2.05
C ILE A 225 -13.13 14.83 -2.82
N LEU A 226 -12.13 15.70 -2.70
CA LEU A 226 -10.82 15.51 -3.32
C LEU A 226 -10.10 14.28 -2.74
N LEU A 227 -10.14 14.10 -1.42
CA LEU A 227 -9.64 12.92 -0.72
C LEU A 227 -10.41 11.65 -1.07
N ALA A 228 -11.73 11.76 -1.25
CA ALA A 228 -12.55 10.64 -1.67
C ALA A 228 -12.19 10.11 -3.08
N LEU A 229 -11.54 10.95 -3.89
CA LEU A 229 -11.08 10.60 -5.22
C LEU A 229 -9.62 10.12 -5.23
N LEU A 230 -8.91 10.22 -4.10
CA LEU A 230 -7.54 9.73 -3.97
C LEU A 230 -7.50 8.22 -3.70
N PRO A 231 -6.50 7.52 -4.24
CA PRO A 231 -6.26 6.14 -3.84
C PRO A 231 -5.83 6.05 -2.36
N PRO A 232 -6.10 4.92 -1.70
CA PRO A 232 -6.14 4.82 -0.24
C PRO A 232 -4.86 5.15 0.54
N ALA A 233 -3.68 5.02 -0.07
CA ALA A 233 -2.43 5.28 0.67
C ALA A 233 -2.05 6.77 0.69
N ALA A 234 -2.70 7.60 -0.13
CA ALA A 234 -2.48 9.05 -0.16
C ALA A 234 -2.69 9.74 1.20
N ALA A 235 -3.42 9.07 2.06
CA ALA A 235 -3.98 9.71 3.20
C ALA A 235 -3.17 9.51 4.45
N THR A 236 -2.19 8.61 4.54
CA THR A 236 -1.57 8.30 5.85
C THR A 236 -1.02 9.55 6.57
N PRO A 237 -0.27 10.47 5.93
CA PRO A 237 0.20 11.68 6.62
C PRO A 237 -0.95 12.66 6.96
N ALA A 238 -1.95 12.76 6.08
CA ALA A 238 -3.11 13.62 6.28
C ALA A 238 -4.14 13.03 7.27
N VAL A 239 -4.25 11.70 7.37
CA VAL A 239 -5.02 10.93 8.36
C VAL A 239 -4.39 11.21 9.71
N VAL A 240 -3.06 11.12 9.84
CA VAL A 240 -2.40 11.36 11.13
C VAL A 240 -2.63 12.79 11.60
N ARG A 241 -2.46 13.78 10.72
CA ARG A 241 -2.73 15.19 11.08
C ARG A 241 -4.21 15.46 11.38
N THR A 242 -5.13 14.92 10.58
CA THR A 242 -6.58 15.12 10.81
C THR A 242 -7.12 14.30 11.98
N ALA A 243 -6.50 13.16 12.33
CA ALA A 243 -6.83 12.34 13.49
C ALA A 243 -6.37 12.96 14.81
N VAL A 244 -5.29 13.75 14.79
CA VAL A 244 -4.92 14.56 15.95
C VAL A 244 -5.88 15.75 16.12
N GLY A 245 -6.53 16.23 15.05
CA GLY A 245 -7.60 17.23 15.07
C GLY A 245 -9.05 16.68 15.09
N ASP A 246 -10.04 17.57 14.96
CA ASP A 246 -11.48 17.27 15.11
C ASP A 246 -12.14 16.55 13.90
N HIS A 247 -11.36 16.17 12.89
CA HIS A 247 -11.89 15.64 11.62
C HIS A 247 -11.41 14.22 11.28
N GLY A 248 -10.72 13.56 12.21
CA GLY A 248 -10.12 12.25 12.00
C GLY A 248 -11.07 11.14 11.58
N GLU A 249 -12.26 11.09 12.19
CA GLU A 249 -13.24 10.04 11.94
C GLU A 249 -13.83 10.13 10.53
N ALA A 250 -14.31 11.31 10.14
CA ALA A 250 -14.87 11.56 8.81
C ALA A 250 -13.83 11.27 7.71
N PHE A 251 -12.59 11.68 7.94
CA PHE A 251 -11.49 11.47 7.02
C PHE A 251 -11.13 9.98 6.87
N THR A 252 -11.01 9.25 7.99
CA THR A 252 -10.72 7.82 8.00
C THR A 252 -11.80 7.02 7.27
N LEU A 253 -13.07 7.36 7.50
CA LEU A 253 -14.21 6.75 6.82
C LEU A 253 -14.17 6.99 5.31
N THR A 254 -13.96 8.25 4.89
CA THR A 254 -13.83 8.61 3.47
C THR A 254 -12.73 7.78 2.80
N MET A 255 -11.59 7.63 3.46
CA MET A 255 -10.47 6.86 2.93
C MET A 255 -10.78 5.38 2.73
N MET A 256 -11.47 4.76 3.68
CA MET A 256 -11.93 3.37 3.54
C MET A 256 -12.92 3.21 2.38
N ILE A 257 -13.90 4.10 2.29
CA ILE A 257 -14.92 4.08 1.23
C ILE A 257 -14.26 4.21 -0.14
N SER A 258 -13.31 5.14 -0.27
CA SER A 258 -12.60 5.40 -1.52
C SER A 258 -11.70 4.24 -1.93
N GLY A 259 -10.96 3.66 -0.98
CA GLY A 259 -10.15 2.48 -1.24
C GLY A 259 -10.98 1.29 -1.72
N LEU A 260 -12.10 1.02 -1.04
CA LEU A 260 -13.03 -0.05 -1.43
C LEU A 260 -13.65 0.21 -2.80
N THR A 261 -14.13 1.43 -3.04
CA THR A 261 -14.72 1.84 -4.31
C THR A 261 -13.72 1.65 -5.45
N TRP A 262 -12.48 2.08 -5.26
CA TRP A 262 -11.43 1.94 -6.26
C TRP A 262 -11.08 0.49 -6.55
N ALA A 263 -10.96 -0.36 -5.51
CA ALA A 263 -10.72 -1.79 -5.67
C ALA A 263 -11.85 -2.47 -6.45
N LEU A 264 -13.12 -2.15 -6.12
CA LEU A 264 -14.29 -2.67 -6.82
C LEU A 264 -14.33 -2.25 -8.28
N LEU A 265 -14.01 -0.98 -8.59
CA LEU A 265 -13.94 -0.47 -9.96
C LEU A 265 -12.88 -1.21 -10.79
N LEU A 266 -11.67 -1.39 -10.24
CA LEU A 266 -10.60 -2.10 -10.95
C LEU A 266 -10.90 -3.58 -11.17
N VAL A 267 -11.45 -4.26 -10.17
CA VAL A 267 -11.86 -5.67 -10.31
C VAL A 267 -13.00 -5.80 -11.33
N SER A 268 -13.98 -4.91 -11.31
CA SER A 268 -15.10 -4.89 -12.26
C SER A 268 -14.61 -4.64 -13.69
N ALA A 269 -13.74 -3.66 -13.89
CA ALA A 269 -13.14 -3.35 -15.18
C ALA A 269 -12.32 -4.54 -15.72
N GLY A 270 -11.48 -5.12 -14.87
CA GLY A 270 -10.69 -6.31 -15.18
C GLY A 270 -11.54 -7.52 -15.60
N TRP A 271 -12.62 -7.77 -14.87
CA TRP A 271 -13.57 -8.83 -15.18
C TRP A 271 -14.32 -8.62 -16.50
N LEU A 272 -14.78 -7.40 -16.76
CA LEU A 272 -15.42 -7.04 -18.03
C LEU A 272 -14.48 -7.26 -19.22
N MET A 273 -13.19 -6.91 -19.07
CA MET A 273 -12.18 -7.10 -20.10
C MET A 273 -11.90 -8.58 -20.38
N GLN A 274 -11.82 -9.42 -19.35
CA GLN A 274 -11.71 -10.88 -19.49
C GLN A 274 -12.91 -11.49 -20.23
N ARG A 275 -14.13 -11.04 -19.91
CA ARG A 275 -15.35 -11.49 -20.58
C ARG A 275 -15.38 -11.14 -22.06
N ARG A 276 -14.89 -9.94 -22.44
CA ARG A 276 -14.78 -9.53 -23.85
C ARG A 276 -13.78 -10.39 -24.61
N GLY A 277 -12.59 -10.62 -24.06
CA GLY A 277 -11.56 -11.46 -24.69
C GLY A 277 -12.02 -12.89 -24.96
N ASN A 278 -12.76 -13.50 -24.03
CA ASN A 278 -13.30 -14.85 -24.20
C ASN A 278 -14.42 -14.97 -25.25
N ARG A 279 -15.11 -13.87 -25.58
CA ARG A 279 -16.13 -13.84 -26.63
C ARG A 279 -15.52 -13.70 -28.02
N SER A 280 -14.44 -12.93 -28.17
CA SER A 280 -13.75 -12.75 -29.46
C SER A 280 -12.93 -13.97 -29.90
N ALA A 281 -12.61 -14.89 -28.99
CA ALA A 281 -11.86 -16.11 -29.27
C ALA A 281 -12.75 -17.34 -29.57
N ARG A 282 -14.08 -17.18 -29.53
CA ARG A 282 -15.08 -18.20 -29.90
C ARG A 282 -15.70 -17.82 -31.24
#